data_AF-A0A844ZUF6-F1
#
_entry.id   AF-A0A844ZUF6-F1
#
_cell.length_a   1.000
_cell.length_b   1.000
_cell.length_c   1.000
_cell.angle_alpha   90.00
_cell.angle_beta   90.00
_cell.angle_gamma   90.00
#
_symmetry.space_group_name_H-M   'P 1'
#
loop_
_entity.id
_entity.type
_entity.pdbx_description
1 polymer ?
#
loop_
_entity_poly.entity_id
_entity_poly.type
_entity_poly.pdbx_seq_one_letter_code
_entity_poly.pdbx_strand_id
1 'polypeptide(L)'
;MNLENSRDYYGKVLESSADLRTDACCTAEAPAPDILAALANVHPEVKARYYGCGLVVPQAIEGAHVLDLGSGSGQDAYLLAQMVGTNGSVTGVDATREQLDVAEAHRAWHAERFGFDNVRFVEGDIEKLDELGLEPASFDVIVSNCVINLVADKLAVFRAAHRLLKPGGELYFSDVYADRRVPAHLLDDPVLHGECLSGALYWGDFDMLAKQAGFADPRLVTDRPLGINDAEVSAKLEGISFVSATYRLFKLAGLEPQCEDYGQAVRYRGTVRGQEKMFHLDAHHAIEKGRVFPVCGNSWLMLAETRFAPHFDFIGDFSTHYGVFPGCGTAVPFGQSDANPQKSDPKNQSAPCC
;
A
#
# COMPACT_ATOMS: atom_id res chain seq x y z
N MET A 1 -22.10 -11.88 2.50
CA MET A 1 -23.24 -10.96 2.30
C MET A 1 -22.64 -9.54 2.29
N ASN A 2 -21.73 -9.26 1.33
CA ASN A 2 -20.73 -8.19 1.51
C ASN A 2 -20.80 -7.13 0.39
N LEU A 3 -20.83 -7.56 -0.88
CA LEU A 3 -20.78 -6.60 -1.99
C LEU A 3 -22.01 -5.68 -2.09
N GLU A 4 -23.23 -6.21 -1.90
CA GLU A 4 -24.46 -5.39 -1.94
C GLU A 4 -24.46 -4.34 -0.82
N ASN A 5 -24.04 -4.71 0.40
CA ASN A 5 -23.92 -3.76 1.51
C ASN A 5 -22.91 -2.66 1.21
N SER A 6 -21.72 -3.01 0.68
CA SER A 6 -20.72 -2.01 0.28
C SER A 6 -21.23 -1.10 -0.84
N ARG A 7 -21.87 -1.67 -1.88
CA ARG A 7 -22.45 -0.88 -2.98
C ARG A 7 -23.52 0.10 -2.50
N ASP A 8 -24.42 -0.36 -1.63
CA ASP A 8 -25.46 0.51 -1.08
C ASP A 8 -24.85 1.59 -0.16
N TYR A 9 -23.87 1.24 0.67
CA TYR A 9 -23.21 2.19 1.57
C TYR A 9 -22.47 3.30 0.81
N TYR A 10 -21.59 2.95 -0.14
CA TYR A 10 -20.81 3.93 -0.91
C TYR A 10 -21.57 4.57 -2.08
N GLY A 11 -22.67 3.95 -2.53
CA GLY A 11 -23.50 4.44 -3.62
C GLY A 11 -24.69 5.29 -3.17
N LYS A 12 -25.24 5.06 -1.98
CA LYS A 12 -26.51 5.68 -1.52
C LYS A 12 -26.46 6.28 -0.12
N VAL A 13 -25.59 5.81 0.77
CA VAL A 13 -25.57 6.26 2.18
C VAL A 13 -24.55 7.37 2.41
N LEU A 14 -23.35 7.27 1.81
CA LEU A 14 -22.32 8.29 1.91
C LEU A 14 -22.52 9.38 0.85
N GLU A 15 -22.66 10.63 1.31
CA GLU A 15 -22.71 11.80 0.43
C GLU A 15 -21.38 12.57 0.41
N SER A 16 -20.58 12.48 1.50
CA SER A 16 -19.26 13.13 1.59
C SER A 16 -18.30 12.42 2.57
N SER A 17 -17.00 12.71 2.47
CA SER A 17 -15.99 12.20 3.42
C SER A 17 -16.15 12.73 4.85
N ALA A 18 -16.99 13.75 5.07
CA ALA A 18 -17.33 14.24 6.41
C ALA A 18 -18.30 13.30 7.17
N ASP A 19 -18.91 12.34 6.47
CA ASP A 19 -19.88 11.40 7.05
C ASP A 19 -19.19 10.18 7.71
N LEU A 20 -17.86 10.07 7.57
CA LEU A 20 -17.04 9.01 8.16
C LEU A 20 -16.89 9.21 9.67
N ARG A 21 -17.02 8.11 10.43
CA ARG A 21 -17.01 8.12 11.90
C ARG A 21 -15.65 7.82 12.51
N THR A 22 -14.66 7.49 11.68
CA THR A 22 -13.29 7.18 12.10
C THR A 22 -12.29 8.14 11.46
N ASP A 23 -11.10 8.24 12.04
CA ASP A 23 -9.99 8.97 11.43
C ASP A 23 -9.25 8.13 10.37
N ALA A 24 -9.83 7.00 9.94
CA ALA A 24 -9.25 6.11 8.93
C ALA A 24 -8.89 6.88 7.65
N CYS A 25 -9.67 7.91 7.30
CA CYS A 25 -9.48 8.76 6.12
C CYS A 25 -8.61 10.00 6.32
N CYS A 26 -7.91 10.14 7.45
CA CYS A 26 -6.98 11.25 7.68
C CYS A 26 -5.52 10.82 7.46
N THR A 27 -4.79 11.51 6.57
CA THR A 27 -3.33 11.31 6.40
C THR A 27 -2.54 12.21 7.35
N ALA A 28 -1.58 11.66 8.10
CA ALA A 28 -0.77 12.41 9.07
C ALA A 28 0.38 13.21 8.43
N GLU A 29 0.90 12.78 7.28
CA GLU A 29 1.94 13.49 6.53
C GLU A 29 1.38 14.18 5.30
N ALA A 30 1.86 15.40 5.03
CA ALA A 30 1.47 16.13 3.83
C ALA A 30 2.04 15.43 2.59
N PRO A 31 1.22 15.15 1.55
CA PRO A 31 1.71 14.56 0.32
C PRO A 31 2.82 15.40 -0.33
N ALA A 32 3.68 14.75 -1.12
CA ALA A 32 4.72 15.42 -1.85
C ALA A 32 4.13 16.54 -2.76
N PRO A 33 4.86 17.65 -2.99
CA PRO A 33 4.33 18.79 -3.74
C PRO A 33 3.81 18.46 -5.15
N ASP A 34 4.41 17.47 -5.82
CA ASP A 34 3.96 17.01 -7.13
C ASP A 34 2.69 16.15 -7.06
N ILE A 35 2.53 15.33 -6.02
CA ILE A 35 1.28 14.62 -5.73
C ILE A 35 0.15 15.63 -5.47
N LEU A 36 0.42 16.68 -4.68
CA LEU A 36 -0.55 17.77 -4.45
C LEU A 36 -0.90 18.51 -5.75
N ALA A 37 0.08 18.79 -6.60
CA ALA A 37 -0.16 19.40 -7.90
C ALA A 37 -1.02 18.50 -8.82
N ALA A 38 -0.77 17.18 -8.81
CA ALA A 38 -1.58 16.23 -9.56
C ALA A 38 -3.02 16.14 -9.04
N LEU A 39 -3.21 16.10 -7.72
CA LEU A 39 -4.53 16.10 -7.09
C LEU A 39 -5.29 17.41 -7.35
N ALA A 40 -4.59 18.55 -7.42
CA ALA A 40 -5.19 19.82 -7.82
C ALA A 40 -5.74 19.80 -9.25
N ASN A 41 -5.19 18.96 -10.13
CA ASN A 41 -5.67 18.76 -11.49
C ASN A 41 -6.76 17.68 -11.62
N VAL A 42 -7.24 17.09 -10.52
CA VAL A 42 -8.40 16.18 -10.54
C VAL A 42 -9.70 16.99 -10.41
N HIS A 43 -10.70 16.64 -11.21
CA HIS A 43 -11.99 17.31 -11.25
C HIS A 43 -12.65 17.37 -9.84
N PRO A 44 -13.23 18.51 -9.43
CA PRO A 44 -13.81 18.65 -8.09
C PRO A 44 -14.88 17.62 -7.74
N GLU A 45 -15.75 17.26 -8.69
CA GLU A 45 -16.80 16.26 -8.45
C GLU A 45 -16.24 14.86 -8.22
N VAL A 46 -15.16 14.49 -8.93
CA VAL A 46 -14.45 13.23 -8.70
C VAL A 46 -13.89 13.20 -7.28
N LYS A 47 -13.23 14.27 -6.84
CA LYS A 47 -12.66 14.38 -5.49
C LYS A 47 -13.72 14.37 -4.39
N ALA A 48 -14.86 15.01 -4.62
CA ALA A 48 -15.93 15.12 -3.62
C ALA A 48 -16.54 13.76 -3.24
N ARG A 49 -16.46 12.77 -4.14
CA ARG A 49 -16.97 11.40 -3.94
C ARG A 49 -15.89 10.38 -3.59
N TYR A 50 -14.74 10.85 -3.10
CA TYR A 50 -13.63 9.99 -2.71
C TYR A 50 -13.72 9.59 -1.23
N TYR A 51 -13.54 8.30 -0.95
CA TYR A 51 -13.69 7.72 0.40
C TYR A 51 -12.47 6.90 0.87
N GLY A 52 -11.28 7.15 0.31
CA GLY A 52 -10.07 6.40 0.66
C GLY A 52 -9.42 6.82 1.99
N CYS A 53 -8.58 5.95 2.54
CA CYS A 53 -7.89 6.14 3.82
C CYS A 53 -6.63 7.03 3.74
N GLY A 54 -6.36 7.61 2.57
CA GLY A 54 -5.16 8.39 2.27
C GLY A 54 -4.84 8.39 0.78
N LEU A 55 -3.58 8.58 0.40
CA LEU A 55 -3.14 8.49 -0.99
C LEU A 55 -2.18 7.32 -1.18
N VAL A 56 -2.46 6.47 -2.16
CA VAL A 56 -1.63 5.32 -2.50
C VAL A 56 -0.87 5.62 -3.79
N VAL A 57 0.33 6.19 -3.64
CA VAL A 57 1.16 6.60 -4.79
C VAL A 57 2.51 5.89 -4.73
N PRO A 58 2.70 4.81 -5.50
CA PRO A 58 4.00 4.14 -5.59
C PRO A 58 5.02 5.00 -6.33
N GLN A 59 6.28 4.87 -5.94
CA GLN A 59 7.40 5.58 -6.57
C GLN A 59 7.86 4.94 -7.88
N ALA A 60 8.52 5.76 -8.71
CA ALA A 60 9.12 5.39 -10.01
C ALA A 60 8.14 4.63 -10.93
N ILE A 61 6.99 5.24 -11.22
CA ILE A 61 5.92 4.66 -12.03
C ILE A 61 5.79 5.31 -13.41
N GLU A 62 6.75 6.14 -13.82
CA GLU A 62 6.75 6.73 -15.16
C GLU A 62 6.74 5.62 -16.23
N GLY A 63 5.75 5.67 -17.13
CA GLY A 63 5.53 4.66 -18.17
C GLY A 63 4.87 3.36 -17.69
N ALA A 64 4.49 3.25 -16.42
CA ALA A 64 3.88 2.03 -15.89
C ALA A 64 2.42 1.84 -16.35
N HIS A 65 2.01 0.59 -16.52
CA HIS A 65 0.62 0.20 -16.61
C HIS A 65 0.10 -0.16 -15.21
N VAL A 66 -0.85 0.63 -14.71
CA VAL A 66 -1.36 0.55 -13.35
C VAL A 66 -2.80 0.02 -13.35
N LEU A 67 -3.11 -0.89 -12.43
CA LEU A 67 -4.47 -1.30 -12.10
C LEU A 67 -4.85 -0.73 -10.73
N ASP A 68 -5.94 0.01 -10.66
CA ASP A 68 -6.51 0.57 -9.44
C ASP A 68 -7.74 -0.24 -9.03
N LEU A 69 -7.64 -0.96 -7.90
CA LEU A 69 -8.71 -1.80 -7.37
C LEU A 69 -9.59 -0.98 -6.43
N GLY A 70 -10.90 -0.93 -6.73
CA GLY A 70 -11.85 -0.09 -6.01
C GLY A 70 -11.68 1.39 -6.36
N SER A 71 -11.62 1.70 -7.66
CA SER A 71 -11.26 3.03 -8.15
C SER A 71 -12.28 4.12 -7.80
N GLY A 72 -13.51 3.75 -7.41
CA GLY A 72 -14.60 4.67 -7.09
C GLY A 72 -14.84 5.67 -8.22
N SER A 73 -14.94 6.95 -7.86
CA SER A 73 -15.08 8.08 -8.80
C SER A 73 -13.81 8.36 -9.63
N GLY A 74 -12.71 7.66 -9.36
CA GLY A 74 -11.48 7.72 -10.14
C GLY A 74 -10.41 8.70 -9.63
N GLN A 75 -10.48 9.21 -8.40
CA GLN A 75 -9.50 10.18 -7.88
C GLN A 75 -8.06 9.64 -7.99
N ASP A 76 -7.80 8.45 -7.45
CA ASP A 76 -6.47 7.84 -7.46
C ASP A 76 -6.08 7.47 -8.89
N ALA A 77 -7.01 6.92 -9.68
CA ALA A 77 -6.79 6.64 -11.09
C ALA A 77 -6.34 7.88 -11.90
N TYR A 78 -7.00 9.02 -11.76
CA TYR A 78 -6.64 10.27 -12.46
C TYR A 78 -5.39 10.95 -11.91
N LEU A 79 -5.10 10.78 -10.63
CA LEU A 79 -3.83 11.21 -10.05
C LEU A 79 -2.68 10.39 -10.66
N LEU A 80 -2.80 9.07 -10.65
CA LEU A 80 -1.79 8.15 -11.18
C LEU A 80 -1.62 8.29 -12.69
N ALA A 81 -2.68 8.61 -13.42
CA ALA A 81 -2.65 8.89 -14.86
C ALA A 81 -1.61 9.96 -15.23
N GLN A 82 -1.50 11.01 -14.41
CA GLN A 82 -0.51 12.07 -14.58
C GLN A 82 0.90 11.60 -14.20
N MET A 83 1.03 10.74 -13.18
CA MET A 83 2.32 10.21 -12.70
C MET A 83 2.94 9.23 -13.70
N VAL A 84 2.14 8.35 -14.29
CA VAL A 84 2.63 7.40 -15.31
C VAL A 84 2.92 8.08 -16.64
N GLY A 85 2.29 9.22 -16.92
CA GLY A 85 2.50 10.02 -18.13
C GLY A 85 2.02 9.34 -19.42
N THR A 86 2.41 9.91 -20.57
CA THR A 86 1.87 9.54 -21.90
C THR A 86 2.18 8.12 -22.35
N ASN A 87 3.20 7.48 -21.76
CA ASN A 87 3.62 6.13 -22.12
C ASN A 87 3.06 5.06 -21.18
N GLY A 88 2.45 5.46 -20.07
CA GLY A 88 1.78 4.57 -19.13
C GLY A 88 0.27 4.66 -19.27
N SER A 89 -0.44 3.85 -18.49
CA SER A 89 -1.91 3.83 -18.48
C SER A 89 -2.45 3.41 -17.13
N VAL A 90 -3.66 3.84 -16.80
CA VAL A 90 -4.37 3.41 -15.60
C VAL A 90 -5.68 2.73 -15.97
N THR A 91 -5.92 1.54 -15.41
CA THR A 91 -7.21 0.85 -15.47
C THR A 91 -7.81 0.88 -14.06
N GLY A 92 -8.97 1.51 -13.88
CA GLY A 92 -9.74 1.45 -12.63
C GLY A 92 -10.78 0.33 -12.68
N VAL A 93 -10.92 -0.43 -11.60
CA VAL A 93 -12.00 -1.42 -11.43
C VAL A 93 -12.84 -1.02 -10.23
N ASP A 94 -14.16 -0.95 -10.41
CA ASP A 94 -15.10 -0.75 -9.30
C ASP A 94 -16.41 -1.50 -9.53
N ALA A 95 -17.07 -1.91 -8.46
CA ALA A 95 -18.36 -2.60 -8.54
C ALA A 95 -19.56 -1.63 -8.54
N THR A 96 -19.34 -0.36 -8.24
CA THR A 96 -20.38 0.66 -8.03
C THR A 96 -20.55 1.49 -9.29
N ARG A 97 -21.60 1.18 -10.06
CA ARG A 97 -21.90 1.84 -11.34
C ARG A 97 -22.00 3.35 -11.21
N GLU A 98 -22.63 3.85 -10.15
CA GLU A 98 -22.84 5.27 -9.89
C GLU A 98 -21.52 6.03 -9.69
N GLN A 99 -20.49 5.37 -9.15
CA GLN A 99 -19.16 5.93 -9.00
C GLN A 99 -18.41 5.94 -10.35
N LEU A 100 -18.50 4.83 -11.09
CA LEU A 100 -17.90 4.73 -12.43
C LEU A 100 -18.52 5.72 -13.43
N ASP A 101 -19.83 5.98 -13.34
CA ASP A 101 -20.49 6.95 -14.19
C ASP A 101 -19.92 8.37 -13.97
N VAL A 102 -19.59 8.73 -12.73
CA VAL A 102 -18.90 10.01 -12.41
C VAL A 102 -17.47 10.00 -12.95
N ALA A 103 -16.75 8.91 -12.79
CA ALA A 103 -15.40 8.76 -13.32
C ALA A 103 -15.40 8.99 -14.84
N GLU A 104 -16.20 8.21 -15.58
CA GLU A 104 -16.24 8.28 -17.04
C GLU A 104 -16.77 9.63 -17.55
N ALA A 105 -17.75 10.24 -16.88
CA ALA A 105 -18.29 11.56 -17.25
C ALA A 105 -17.22 12.66 -17.26
N HIS A 106 -16.19 12.55 -16.41
CA HIS A 106 -15.11 13.54 -16.31
C HIS A 106 -13.84 13.12 -17.04
N ARG A 107 -13.83 11.98 -17.73
CA ARG A 107 -12.63 11.49 -18.44
C ARG A 107 -12.14 12.45 -19.52
N ALA A 108 -13.03 12.99 -20.34
CA ALA A 108 -12.67 13.95 -21.39
C ALA A 108 -12.09 15.25 -20.80
N TRP A 109 -12.63 15.72 -19.68
CA TRP A 109 -12.11 16.89 -18.97
C TRP A 109 -10.67 16.67 -18.49
N HIS A 110 -10.40 15.50 -17.89
CA HIS A 110 -9.04 15.14 -17.46
C HIS A 110 -8.09 15.00 -18.66
N ALA A 111 -8.54 14.38 -19.76
CA ALA A 111 -7.72 14.23 -20.95
C ALA A 111 -7.30 15.59 -21.55
N GLU A 112 -8.22 16.56 -21.60
CA GLU A 112 -7.91 17.94 -22.02
C GLU A 112 -6.95 18.61 -21.03
N ARG A 113 -7.19 18.44 -19.73
CA ARG A 113 -6.37 19.04 -18.66
C ARG A 113 -4.93 18.51 -18.64
N PHE A 114 -4.75 17.21 -18.88
CA PHE A 114 -3.45 16.52 -18.87
C PHE A 114 -2.73 16.61 -20.22
N GLY A 115 -3.48 16.78 -21.31
CA GLY A 115 -2.99 16.76 -22.69
C GLY A 115 -2.88 15.36 -23.31
N PHE A 116 -3.41 14.33 -22.64
CA PHE A 116 -3.45 12.95 -23.11
C PHE A 116 -4.54 12.16 -22.36
N ASP A 117 -5.04 11.10 -23.00
CA ASP A 117 -6.04 10.18 -22.43
C ASP A 117 -5.41 8.79 -22.27
N ASN A 118 -5.19 8.39 -21.01
CA ASN A 118 -4.57 7.12 -20.67
C ASN A 118 -5.27 6.40 -19.51
N VAL A 119 -6.55 6.74 -19.27
CA VAL A 119 -7.39 6.12 -18.23
C VAL A 119 -8.52 5.34 -18.88
N ARG A 120 -8.86 4.19 -18.30
CA ARG A 120 -10.10 3.46 -18.58
C ARG A 120 -10.69 2.89 -17.30
N PHE A 121 -11.99 2.72 -17.26
CA PHE A 121 -12.69 2.10 -16.14
C PHE A 121 -13.40 0.81 -16.55
N VAL A 122 -13.46 -0.15 -15.65
CA VAL A 122 -14.10 -1.45 -15.82
C VAL A 122 -15.03 -1.70 -14.65
N GLU A 123 -16.31 -1.96 -14.92
CA GLU A 123 -17.23 -2.40 -13.89
C GLU A 123 -16.95 -3.86 -13.52
N GLY A 124 -16.72 -4.13 -12.24
CA GLY A 124 -16.42 -5.48 -11.79
C GLY A 124 -16.20 -5.59 -10.28
N ASP A 125 -16.41 -6.81 -9.79
CA ASP A 125 -16.05 -7.19 -8.42
C ASP A 125 -14.56 -7.56 -8.38
N ILE A 126 -13.80 -6.91 -7.50
CA ILE A 126 -12.36 -7.19 -7.35
C ILE A 126 -12.09 -8.60 -6.79
N GLU A 127 -13.07 -9.25 -6.16
CA GLU A 127 -12.99 -10.66 -5.78
C GLU A 127 -12.99 -11.58 -7.02
N LYS A 128 -13.48 -11.07 -8.16
CA LYS A 128 -13.65 -11.80 -9.43
C LYS A 128 -12.90 -11.17 -10.59
N LEU A 129 -11.71 -10.60 -10.34
CA LEU A 129 -10.86 -10.00 -11.37
C LEU A 129 -10.58 -10.94 -12.56
N ASP A 130 -10.59 -12.25 -12.33
CA ASP A 130 -10.43 -13.31 -13.34
C ASP A 130 -11.53 -13.30 -14.41
N GLU A 131 -12.72 -12.80 -14.07
CA GLU A 131 -13.89 -12.76 -14.95
C GLU A 131 -13.95 -11.46 -15.78
N LEU A 132 -13.11 -10.47 -15.48
CA LEU A 132 -13.17 -9.13 -16.09
C LEU A 132 -12.40 -9.00 -17.42
N GLY A 133 -11.84 -10.10 -17.93
CA GLY A 133 -11.08 -10.10 -19.19
C GLY A 133 -9.78 -9.30 -19.14
N LEU A 134 -9.20 -9.16 -17.94
CA LEU A 134 -7.89 -8.54 -17.75
C LEU A 134 -6.79 -9.56 -18.08
N GLU A 135 -5.87 -9.17 -18.97
CA GLU A 135 -4.79 -10.06 -19.41
C GLU A 135 -3.83 -10.38 -18.26
N PRO A 136 -3.40 -11.65 -18.10
CA PRO A 136 -2.39 -12.01 -17.11
C PRO A 136 -1.05 -11.36 -17.44
N ALA A 137 -0.24 -11.07 -16.41
CA ALA A 137 1.08 -10.43 -16.57
C ALA A 137 1.07 -9.17 -17.45
N SER A 138 0.08 -8.29 -17.25
CA SER A 138 -0.10 -7.08 -18.06
C SER A 138 0.13 -5.78 -17.27
N PHE A 139 0.10 -5.82 -15.94
CA PHE A 139 0.29 -4.63 -15.09
C PHE A 139 1.66 -4.62 -14.42
N ASP A 140 2.28 -3.44 -14.39
CA ASP A 140 3.55 -3.20 -13.69
C ASP A 140 3.30 -2.97 -12.19
N VAL A 141 2.20 -2.28 -11.88
CA VAL A 141 1.79 -1.95 -10.50
C VAL A 141 0.30 -2.16 -10.35
N ILE A 142 -0.12 -2.79 -9.27
CA ILE A 142 -1.51 -2.80 -8.82
C ILE A 142 -1.59 -1.96 -7.54
N VAL A 143 -2.55 -1.05 -7.47
CA VAL A 143 -2.83 -0.25 -6.29
C VAL A 143 -4.22 -0.54 -5.75
N SER A 144 -4.39 -0.28 -4.46
CA SER A 144 -5.67 -0.39 -3.77
C SER A 144 -5.63 0.48 -2.52
N ASN A 145 -6.76 1.08 -2.16
CA ASN A 145 -6.86 1.92 -0.98
C ASN A 145 -8.13 1.58 -0.18
N CYS A 146 -7.95 0.88 0.94
CA CYS A 146 -9.02 0.54 1.89
C CYS A 146 -10.20 -0.29 1.34
N VAL A 147 -10.02 -1.03 0.24
CA VAL A 147 -11.10 -1.86 -0.34
C VAL A 147 -10.95 -3.37 -0.14
N ILE A 148 -9.74 -3.88 0.12
CA ILE A 148 -9.53 -5.34 0.25
C ILE A 148 -10.20 -5.85 1.52
N ASN A 149 -10.29 -5.03 2.57
CA ASN A 149 -11.04 -5.37 3.77
C ASN A 149 -12.54 -5.62 3.57
N LEU A 150 -13.13 -5.04 2.52
CA LEU A 150 -14.55 -5.16 2.21
C LEU A 150 -14.91 -6.47 1.48
N VAL A 151 -13.93 -7.13 0.85
CA VAL A 151 -14.19 -8.39 0.14
C VAL A 151 -14.32 -9.57 1.09
N ALA A 152 -15.06 -10.60 0.66
CA ALA A 152 -15.25 -11.82 1.43
C ALA A 152 -14.07 -12.76 1.26
N ASP A 153 -13.64 -13.02 0.02
CA ASP A 153 -12.47 -13.84 -0.31
C ASP A 153 -11.25 -12.98 -0.65
N LYS A 154 -10.55 -12.54 0.39
CA LYS A 154 -9.30 -11.77 0.27
C LYS A 154 -8.19 -12.55 -0.45
N LEU A 155 -8.17 -13.88 -0.31
CA LEU A 155 -7.17 -14.72 -0.98
C LEU A 155 -7.36 -14.74 -2.49
N ALA A 156 -8.62 -14.75 -2.96
CA ALA A 156 -8.94 -14.63 -4.38
C ALA A 156 -8.37 -13.32 -4.97
N VAL A 157 -8.56 -12.19 -4.27
CA VAL A 157 -8.00 -10.88 -4.69
C VAL A 157 -6.48 -10.94 -4.80
N PHE A 158 -5.78 -11.44 -3.77
CA PHE A 158 -4.31 -11.53 -3.81
C PHE A 158 -3.82 -12.47 -4.92
N ARG A 159 -4.48 -13.61 -5.16
CA ARG A 159 -4.13 -14.53 -6.25
C ARG A 159 -4.33 -13.90 -7.62
N ALA A 160 -5.45 -13.19 -7.81
CA ALA A 160 -5.73 -12.51 -9.06
C ALA A 160 -4.72 -11.37 -9.30
N ALA A 161 -4.43 -10.56 -8.28
CA ALA A 161 -3.40 -9.52 -8.35
C ALA A 161 -2.03 -10.12 -8.73
N HIS A 162 -1.62 -11.22 -8.07
CA HIS A 162 -0.39 -11.92 -8.41
C HIS A 162 -0.40 -12.43 -9.86
N ARG A 163 -1.51 -12.95 -10.38
CA ARG A 163 -1.60 -13.38 -11.79
C ARG A 163 -1.46 -12.20 -12.77
N LEU A 164 -2.15 -11.10 -12.49
CA LEU A 164 -2.23 -9.92 -13.35
C LEU A 164 -0.92 -9.11 -13.40
N LEU A 165 -0.12 -9.16 -12.34
CA LEU A 165 1.20 -8.54 -12.30
C LEU A 165 2.19 -9.19 -13.28
N LYS A 166 2.97 -8.36 -13.98
CA LYS A 166 4.17 -8.80 -14.70
C LYS A 166 5.20 -9.38 -13.72
N PRO A 167 6.13 -10.24 -14.17
CA PRO A 167 7.34 -10.54 -13.39
C PRO A 167 8.06 -9.23 -13.01
N GLY A 168 8.42 -9.07 -11.74
CA GLY A 168 8.98 -7.82 -11.19
C GLY A 168 7.95 -6.74 -10.88
N GLY A 169 6.66 -7.00 -11.12
CA GLY A 169 5.56 -6.11 -10.78
C GLY A 169 5.26 -6.10 -9.27
N GLU A 170 4.48 -5.11 -8.84
CA GLU A 170 4.23 -4.83 -7.42
C GLU A 170 2.74 -4.58 -7.14
N LEU A 171 2.21 -5.22 -6.09
CA LEU A 171 0.98 -4.78 -5.45
C LEU A 171 1.35 -3.81 -4.32
N TYR A 172 0.97 -2.54 -4.45
CA TYR A 172 1.27 -1.47 -3.51
C TYR A 172 -0.05 -0.88 -2.99
N PHE A 173 -0.39 -1.12 -1.73
CA PHE A 173 -1.73 -0.82 -1.23
C PHE A 173 -1.73 -0.42 0.24
N SER A 174 -2.72 0.38 0.62
CA SER A 174 -2.97 0.74 2.01
C SER A 174 -4.30 0.15 2.46
N ASP A 175 -4.31 -0.42 3.66
CA ASP A 175 -5.54 -0.94 4.28
C ASP A 175 -5.45 -0.90 5.81
N VAL A 176 -6.56 -1.20 6.47
CA VAL A 176 -6.68 -1.28 7.92
C VAL A 176 -6.32 -2.69 8.42
N TYR A 177 -5.51 -2.78 9.46
CA TYR A 177 -5.12 -4.05 10.09
C TYR A 177 -5.41 -4.01 11.58
N ALA A 178 -5.80 -5.15 12.12
CA ALA A 178 -6.06 -5.32 13.54
C ALA A 178 -4.88 -6.00 14.25
N ASP A 179 -4.67 -5.65 15.52
CA ASP A 179 -3.67 -6.29 16.39
C ASP A 179 -4.00 -7.76 16.69
N ARG A 180 -5.28 -8.15 16.54
CA ARG A 180 -5.83 -9.49 16.76
C ARG A 180 -6.98 -9.77 15.80
N ARG A 181 -7.46 -11.02 15.75
CA ARG A 181 -8.61 -11.39 14.94
C ARG A 181 -9.88 -10.70 15.45
N VAL A 182 -10.56 -9.98 14.56
CA VAL A 182 -11.86 -9.37 14.86
C VAL A 182 -12.91 -10.48 15.06
N PRO A 183 -13.73 -10.44 16.14
CA PRO A 183 -14.79 -11.39 16.36
C PRO A 183 -15.80 -11.45 15.20
N ALA A 184 -16.16 -12.67 14.79
CA ALA A 184 -17.01 -12.88 13.60
C ALA A 184 -18.38 -12.19 13.69
N HIS A 185 -18.96 -12.03 14.88
CA HIS A 185 -20.25 -11.37 15.05
C HIS A 185 -20.20 -9.87 14.74
N LEU A 186 -19.02 -9.23 14.74
CA LEU A 186 -18.87 -7.82 14.35
C LEU A 186 -18.88 -7.64 12.82
N LEU A 187 -18.69 -8.69 12.03
CA LEU A 187 -18.81 -8.63 10.57
C LEU A 187 -20.24 -8.30 10.11
N ASP A 188 -21.23 -8.69 10.91
CA ASP A 188 -22.64 -8.42 10.63
C ASP A 188 -23.05 -6.99 11.03
N ASP A 189 -22.16 -6.20 11.67
CA ASP A 189 -22.41 -4.79 11.98
C ASP A 189 -22.13 -3.92 10.73
N PRO A 190 -23.16 -3.31 10.11
CA PRO A 190 -22.99 -2.58 8.85
C PRO A 190 -22.14 -1.32 9.01
N VAL A 191 -22.11 -0.71 10.19
CA VAL A 191 -21.30 0.50 10.45
C VAL A 191 -19.83 0.11 10.57
N LEU A 192 -19.52 -0.92 11.37
CA LEU A 192 -18.13 -1.38 11.49
C LEU A 192 -17.59 -1.96 10.18
N HIS A 193 -18.45 -2.58 9.38
CA HIS A 193 -18.08 -3.08 8.07
C HIS A 193 -17.82 -1.95 7.07
N GLY A 194 -18.70 -0.94 7.00
CA GLY A 194 -18.56 0.22 6.12
C GLY A 194 -17.35 1.11 6.45
N GLU A 195 -16.92 1.14 7.72
CA GLU A 195 -15.70 1.84 8.16
C GLU A 195 -14.41 0.99 7.99
N CYS A 196 -14.48 -0.14 7.28
CA CYS A 196 -13.38 -1.08 7.06
C CYS A 196 -12.77 -1.69 8.34
N LEU A 197 -13.46 -1.60 9.49
CA LEU A 197 -12.95 -2.07 10.78
C LEU A 197 -13.26 -3.56 11.01
N SER A 198 -14.51 -3.99 10.80
CA SER A 198 -14.88 -5.37 11.11
C SER A 198 -14.26 -6.39 10.15
N GLY A 199 -14.03 -5.96 8.91
CA GLY A 199 -13.37 -6.74 7.86
C GLY A 199 -11.83 -6.72 7.93
N ALA A 200 -11.25 -5.93 8.84
CA ALA A 200 -9.81 -5.78 8.98
C ALA A 200 -9.14 -7.09 9.36
N LEU A 201 -8.08 -7.45 8.61
CA LEU A 201 -7.31 -8.64 8.90
C LEU A 201 -6.42 -8.45 10.13
N TYR A 202 -6.31 -9.50 10.94
CA TYR A 202 -5.16 -9.67 11.81
C TYR A 202 -3.89 -9.71 10.95
N TRP A 203 -2.87 -8.93 11.31
CA TRP A 203 -1.65 -8.79 10.52
C TRP A 203 -0.97 -10.13 10.17
N GLY A 204 -0.99 -11.11 11.08
CA GLY A 204 -0.40 -12.43 10.83
C GLY A 204 -1.22 -13.28 9.85
N ASP A 205 -2.55 -13.12 9.82
CA ASP A 205 -3.39 -13.77 8.82
C ASP A 205 -3.18 -13.12 7.45
N PHE A 206 -2.99 -11.80 7.39
CA PHE A 206 -2.61 -11.11 6.16
C PHE A 206 -1.29 -11.64 5.57
N ASP A 207 -0.22 -11.70 6.37
CA ASP A 207 1.09 -12.18 5.90
C ASP A 207 0.99 -13.62 5.36
N MET A 208 0.25 -14.49 6.06
CA MET A 208 -0.02 -15.84 5.62
C MET A 208 -0.77 -15.88 4.28
N LEU A 209 -1.84 -15.09 4.11
CA LEU A 209 -2.64 -15.06 2.89
C LEU A 209 -1.85 -14.51 1.69
N ALA A 210 -1.06 -13.45 1.91
CA ALA A 210 -0.17 -12.89 0.88
C ALA A 210 0.83 -13.94 0.38
N LYS A 211 1.48 -14.67 1.30
CA LYS A 211 2.40 -15.76 0.98
C LYS A 211 1.70 -16.91 0.27
N GLN A 212 0.51 -17.28 0.70
CA GLN A 212 -0.30 -18.32 0.05
C GLN A 212 -0.71 -17.93 -1.38
N ALA A 213 -0.85 -16.64 -1.68
CA ALA A 213 -1.13 -16.13 -3.01
C ALA A 213 0.12 -16.07 -3.94
N GLY A 214 1.32 -16.23 -3.39
CA GLY A 214 2.59 -16.21 -4.13
C GLY A 214 3.50 -15.03 -3.81
N PHE A 215 3.09 -14.10 -2.93
CA PHE A 215 3.93 -12.99 -2.50
C PHE A 215 4.80 -13.39 -1.31
N ALA A 216 6.03 -13.84 -1.59
CA ALA A 216 6.87 -14.49 -0.60
C ALA A 216 7.37 -13.58 0.54
N ASP A 217 7.53 -12.28 0.27
CA ASP A 217 8.11 -11.31 1.22
C ASP A 217 7.31 -9.98 1.21
N PRO A 218 6.14 -9.91 1.88
CA PRO A 218 5.39 -8.67 2.06
C PRO A 218 6.19 -7.65 2.89
N ARG A 219 6.31 -6.40 2.40
CA ARG A 219 7.06 -5.34 3.10
C ARG A 219 6.15 -4.22 3.57
N LEU A 220 6.24 -3.89 4.85
CA LEU A 220 5.59 -2.74 5.44
C LEU A 220 6.32 -1.46 5.00
N VAL A 221 5.61 -0.53 4.36
CA VAL A 221 6.17 0.73 3.86
C VAL A 221 5.99 1.84 4.89
N THR A 222 4.76 2.03 5.34
CA THR A 222 4.38 3.00 6.38
C THR A 222 3.22 2.46 7.18
N ASP A 223 3.11 2.89 8.44
CA ASP A 223 1.98 2.57 9.30
C ASP A 223 1.60 3.76 10.18
N ARG A 224 0.33 3.79 10.58
CA ARG A 224 -0.23 4.78 11.50
C ARG A 224 -1.31 4.14 12.37
N PRO A 225 -1.24 4.27 13.71
CA PRO A 225 -2.35 3.90 14.59
C PRO A 225 -3.62 4.68 14.24
N LEU A 226 -4.76 3.99 14.22
CA LEU A 226 -6.07 4.61 14.02
C LEU A 226 -6.73 4.95 15.35
N GLY A 227 -7.27 6.16 15.41
CA GLY A 227 -8.06 6.66 16.54
C GLY A 227 -9.54 6.39 16.34
N ILE A 228 -10.13 5.60 17.24
CA ILE A 228 -11.59 5.40 17.28
C ILE A 228 -12.20 6.47 18.19
N ASN A 229 -12.72 7.54 17.58
CA ASN A 229 -13.26 8.70 18.30
C ASN A 229 -14.73 8.52 18.72
N ASP A 230 -15.47 7.62 18.09
CA ASP A 230 -16.87 7.31 18.41
C ASP A 230 -16.94 6.31 19.58
N ALA A 231 -17.65 6.69 20.66
CA ALA A 231 -17.74 5.90 21.88
C ALA A 231 -18.56 4.61 21.71
N GLU A 232 -19.58 4.61 20.85
CA GLU A 232 -20.39 3.41 20.58
C GLU A 232 -19.58 2.40 19.77
N VAL A 233 -18.84 2.88 18.76
CA VAL A 233 -17.91 2.07 17.97
C VAL A 233 -16.81 1.49 18.86
N SER A 234 -16.18 2.33 19.69
CA SER A 234 -15.12 1.91 20.62
C SER A 234 -15.60 0.83 21.59
N ALA A 235 -16.80 0.96 22.14
CA ALA A 235 -17.38 -0.02 23.05
C ALA A 235 -17.60 -1.38 22.38
N LYS A 236 -18.07 -1.40 21.13
CA LYS A 236 -18.27 -2.64 20.35
C LYS A 236 -16.96 -3.35 20.00
N LEU A 237 -15.87 -2.60 19.84
CA LEU A 237 -14.58 -3.14 19.42
C LEU A 237 -13.78 -3.76 20.58
N GLU A 238 -14.28 -3.68 21.82
CA GLU A 238 -13.74 -4.38 22.99
C GLU A 238 -12.20 -4.25 23.17
N GLY A 239 -11.64 -3.09 22.79
CA GLY A 239 -10.21 -2.80 22.92
C GLY A 239 -9.31 -3.34 21.80
N ILE A 240 -9.87 -3.80 20.67
CA ILE A 240 -9.09 -4.09 19.46
C ILE A 240 -8.41 -2.81 18.98
N SER A 241 -7.12 -2.90 18.68
CA SER A 241 -6.32 -1.78 18.16
C SER A 241 -6.16 -1.93 16.66
N PHE A 242 -6.30 -0.81 15.94
CA PHE A 242 -6.22 -0.78 14.49
C PHE A 242 -5.08 0.10 14.01
N VAL A 243 -4.47 -0.30 12.89
CA VAL A 243 -3.40 0.43 12.23
C VAL A 243 -3.75 0.52 10.75
N SER A 244 -3.67 1.72 10.18
CA SER A 244 -3.63 1.90 8.73
C SER A 244 -2.19 1.67 8.29
N ALA A 245 -1.98 0.70 7.40
CA ALA A 245 -0.65 0.34 6.94
C ALA A 245 -0.60 0.23 5.42
N THR A 246 0.48 0.76 4.85
CA THR A 246 0.83 0.60 3.45
C THR A 246 1.80 -0.54 3.30
N TYR A 247 1.46 -1.52 2.46
CA TYR A 247 2.31 -2.64 2.14
C TYR A 247 2.71 -2.63 0.67
N ARG A 248 3.86 -3.24 0.39
CA ARG A 248 4.28 -3.62 -0.95
C ARG A 248 4.61 -5.10 -1.07
N LEU A 249 4.11 -5.71 -2.12
CA LEU A 249 4.21 -7.14 -2.39
C LEU A 249 4.72 -7.32 -3.82
N PHE A 250 5.97 -7.74 -3.97
CA PHE A 250 6.57 -7.97 -5.29
C PHE A 250 6.25 -9.37 -5.82
N LYS A 251 6.00 -9.45 -7.13
CA LYS A 251 5.97 -10.72 -7.87
C LYS A 251 7.37 -11.06 -8.36
N LEU A 252 8.13 -11.75 -7.53
CA LEU A 252 9.49 -12.20 -7.83
C LEU A 252 9.66 -13.65 -7.39
N ALA A 253 10.03 -14.53 -8.34
CA ALA A 253 10.13 -15.96 -8.09
C ALA A 253 11.33 -16.36 -7.22
N GLY A 254 12.36 -15.51 -7.17
CA GLY A 254 13.59 -15.77 -6.41
C GLY A 254 13.55 -15.33 -4.95
N LEU A 255 12.44 -14.78 -4.45
CA LEU A 255 12.34 -14.34 -3.06
C LEU A 255 12.26 -15.53 -2.09
N GLU A 256 13.03 -15.44 -1.02
CA GLU A 256 13.10 -16.45 0.02
C GLU A 256 12.23 -16.06 1.23
N PRO A 257 11.74 -17.02 2.04
CA PRO A 257 10.94 -16.72 3.23
C PRO A 257 11.70 -15.97 4.34
N GLN A 258 13.03 -16.02 4.32
CA GLN A 258 13.92 -15.36 5.26
C GLN A 258 14.83 -14.39 4.52
N CYS A 259 15.32 -13.38 5.24
CA CYS A 259 16.32 -12.48 4.68
C CYS A 259 17.69 -13.14 4.74
N GLU A 260 18.13 -13.70 3.63
CA GLU A 260 19.45 -14.33 3.53
C GLU A 260 20.55 -13.34 3.14
N ASP A 261 21.76 -13.56 3.65
CA ASP A 261 22.95 -12.75 3.43
C ASP A 261 23.86 -13.38 2.37
N TYR A 262 24.10 -12.63 1.29
CA TYR A 262 25.03 -12.97 0.23
C TYR A 262 26.19 -11.95 0.11
N GLY A 263 26.37 -11.08 1.11
CA GLY A 263 27.40 -10.03 1.11
C GLY A 263 27.10 -8.89 0.14
N GLN A 264 25.82 -8.68 -0.17
CA GLN A 264 25.34 -7.75 -1.19
C GLN A 264 25.17 -6.33 -0.65
N ALA A 265 25.43 -5.34 -1.50
CA ALA A 265 25.17 -3.94 -1.20
C ALA A 265 24.77 -3.12 -2.44
N VAL A 266 23.86 -2.18 -2.25
CA VAL A 266 23.40 -1.30 -3.33
C VAL A 266 23.89 0.13 -3.10
N ARG A 267 23.90 0.93 -4.17
CA ARG A 267 24.10 2.38 -4.08
C ARG A 267 23.04 3.09 -4.89
N TYR A 268 22.23 3.89 -4.21
CA TYR A 268 21.17 4.65 -4.86
C TYR A 268 21.74 5.84 -5.66
N ARG A 269 21.26 6.03 -6.89
CA ARG A 269 21.73 7.08 -7.79
C ARG A 269 21.04 8.44 -7.58
N GLY A 270 19.94 8.50 -6.82
CA GLY A 270 19.22 9.76 -6.59
C GLY A 270 18.40 10.22 -7.80
N THR A 271 17.86 9.28 -8.58
CA THR A 271 17.17 9.55 -9.86
C THR A 271 15.67 9.30 -9.81
N VAL A 272 15.12 8.82 -8.69
CA VAL A 272 13.67 8.73 -8.50
C VAL A 272 13.16 10.11 -8.11
N ARG A 273 12.18 10.60 -8.86
CA ARG A 273 11.56 11.91 -8.64
C ARG A 273 10.95 12.01 -7.24
N GLY A 274 11.18 13.13 -6.56
CA GLY A 274 10.71 13.37 -5.19
C GLY A 274 11.51 12.61 -4.11
N GLN A 275 12.44 11.76 -4.52
CA GLN A 275 13.31 10.96 -3.66
C GLN A 275 14.78 11.15 -4.06
N GLU A 276 15.18 12.36 -4.45
CA GLU A 276 16.51 12.60 -4.99
C GLU A 276 17.62 12.40 -3.93
N LYS A 277 17.30 12.57 -2.65
CA LYS A 277 18.27 12.46 -1.53
C LYS A 277 18.29 11.08 -0.88
N MET A 278 17.13 10.45 -0.77
CA MET A 278 16.95 9.20 -0.03
C MET A 278 15.81 8.42 -0.66
N PHE A 279 16.04 7.13 -0.91
CA PHE A 279 15.03 6.21 -1.40
C PHE A 279 14.53 5.33 -0.25
N HIS A 280 13.22 5.26 -0.09
CA HIS A 280 12.60 4.37 0.90
C HIS A 280 12.03 3.15 0.18
N LEU A 281 12.67 1.98 0.37
CA LEU A 281 12.10 0.73 -0.13
C LEU A 281 10.96 0.27 0.79
N ASP A 282 11.11 0.40 2.10
CA ASP A 282 10.12 0.01 3.10
C ASP A 282 10.45 0.73 4.42
N ALA A 283 9.76 0.40 5.51
CA ALA A 283 9.97 1.00 6.83
C ALA A 283 11.40 0.81 7.40
N HIS A 284 12.19 -0.12 6.85
CA HIS A 284 13.56 -0.44 7.32
C HIS A 284 14.66 0.04 6.38
N HIS A 285 14.35 0.21 5.11
CA HIS A 285 15.35 0.46 4.07
C HIS A 285 15.28 1.91 3.57
N ALA A 286 15.93 2.80 4.31
CA ALA A 286 16.16 4.19 3.94
C ALA A 286 17.57 4.36 3.33
N ILE A 287 17.65 4.41 1.99
CA ILE A 287 18.90 4.34 1.23
C ILE A 287 19.30 5.74 0.75
N GLU A 288 20.35 6.30 1.35
CA GLU A 288 20.88 7.62 1.01
C GLU A 288 21.60 7.61 -0.36
N LYS A 289 21.37 8.67 -1.17
CA LYS A 289 22.02 8.84 -2.47
C LYS A 289 23.54 8.75 -2.34
N GLY A 290 24.16 7.94 -3.21
CA GLY A 290 25.61 7.84 -3.34
C GLY A 290 26.30 7.05 -2.23
N ARG A 291 25.58 6.67 -1.16
CA ARG A 291 26.10 5.83 -0.08
C ARG A 291 25.90 4.36 -0.41
N VAL A 292 26.93 3.54 -0.17
CA VAL A 292 26.82 2.08 -0.23
C VAL A 292 26.01 1.60 0.96
N PHE A 293 24.99 0.79 0.70
CA PHE A 293 24.03 0.31 1.67
C PHE A 293 23.91 -1.22 1.58
N PRO A 294 24.33 -1.98 2.62
CA PRO A 294 24.19 -3.43 2.64
C PRO A 294 22.74 -3.88 2.61
N VAL A 295 22.42 -4.95 1.87
CA VAL A 295 21.06 -5.49 1.75
C VAL A 295 21.08 -7.01 1.76
N CYS A 296 19.97 -7.62 2.20
CA CYS A 296 19.73 -9.06 2.04
C CYS A 296 19.40 -9.41 0.58
N GLY A 297 19.43 -10.71 0.26
CA GLY A 297 19.11 -11.25 -1.05
C GLY A 297 17.75 -10.81 -1.59
N ASN A 298 16.70 -10.83 -0.75
CA ASN A 298 15.38 -10.38 -1.15
C ASN A 298 15.35 -8.89 -1.52
N SER A 299 15.88 -8.02 -0.66
CA SER A 299 15.92 -6.57 -0.92
C SER A 299 16.76 -6.26 -2.16
N TRP A 300 17.82 -7.03 -2.42
CA TRP A 300 18.57 -6.95 -3.66
C TRP A 300 17.71 -7.27 -4.88
N LEU A 301 16.99 -8.40 -4.89
CA LEU A 301 16.10 -8.78 -5.99
C LEU A 301 14.98 -7.75 -6.21
N MET A 302 14.37 -7.25 -5.13
CA MET A 302 13.34 -6.20 -5.20
C MET A 302 13.84 -4.92 -5.86
N LEU A 303 15.14 -4.61 -5.75
CA LEU A 303 15.76 -3.46 -6.41
C LEU A 303 16.27 -3.80 -7.82
N ALA A 304 16.84 -4.98 -8.02
CA ALA A 304 17.54 -5.38 -9.24
C ALA A 304 16.63 -5.93 -10.34
N GLU A 305 15.51 -6.57 -9.97
CA GLU A 305 14.61 -7.28 -10.87
C GLU A 305 13.25 -6.60 -11.04
N THR A 306 13.18 -5.32 -10.67
CA THR A 306 11.97 -4.50 -10.80
C THR A 306 12.28 -3.20 -11.54
N ARG A 307 11.27 -2.35 -11.70
CA ARG A 307 11.41 -1.00 -12.27
C ARG A 307 12.42 -0.12 -11.52
N PHE A 308 12.85 -0.49 -10.31
CA PHE A 308 13.87 0.25 -9.57
C PHE A 308 15.29 0.06 -10.09
N ALA A 309 15.58 -0.99 -10.85
CA ALA A 309 16.94 -1.35 -11.26
C ALA A 309 17.75 -0.22 -11.91
N PRO A 310 17.19 0.63 -12.81
CA PRO A 310 17.93 1.73 -13.41
C PRO A 310 18.42 2.79 -12.41
N HIS A 311 17.85 2.82 -11.21
CA HIS A 311 18.11 3.82 -10.17
C HIS A 311 19.21 3.40 -9.18
N PHE A 312 19.78 2.20 -9.32
CA PHE A 312 20.75 1.66 -8.38
C PHE A 312 22.01 1.14 -9.09
N ASP A 313 23.13 1.23 -8.38
CA ASP A 313 24.31 0.41 -8.64
C ASP A 313 24.30 -0.79 -7.68
N PHE A 314 24.83 -1.91 -8.15
CA PHE A 314 24.77 -3.20 -7.48
C PHE A 314 26.19 -3.74 -7.22
N ILE A 315 26.51 -4.11 -5.97
CA ILE A 315 27.80 -4.68 -5.54
C ILE A 315 27.60 -6.08 -4.93
N GLY A 316 28.24 -7.09 -5.51
CA GLY A 316 28.12 -8.49 -5.08
C GLY A 316 27.23 -9.33 -6.00
N ASP A 317 27.09 -10.61 -5.67
CA ASP A 317 26.28 -11.61 -6.38
C ASP A 317 25.78 -12.69 -5.40
N PHE A 318 25.13 -13.73 -5.89
CA PHE A 318 24.59 -14.84 -5.08
C PHE A 318 25.55 -16.03 -4.95
N SER A 319 26.84 -15.87 -5.28
CA SER A 319 27.79 -17.00 -5.35
C SER A 319 28.20 -17.56 -3.99
N THR A 320 28.10 -16.77 -2.92
CA THR A 320 28.49 -17.16 -1.55
C THR A 320 27.42 -16.76 -0.56
N HIS A 321 26.90 -17.73 0.20
CA HIS A 321 25.92 -17.52 1.26
C HIS A 321 26.62 -17.41 2.62
N TYR A 322 26.25 -16.40 3.41
CA TYR A 322 26.84 -16.10 4.72
C TYR A 322 25.87 -16.36 5.90
N GLY A 323 24.68 -16.89 5.62
CA GLY A 323 23.63 -17.13 6.62
C GLY A 323 22.55 -16.05 6.61
N VAL A 324 21.88 -15.84 7.74
CA VAL A 324 20.78 -14.87 7.86
C VAL A 324 21.32 -13.44 7.93
N PHE A 325 20.72 -12.52 7.18
CA PHE A 325 21.08 -11.11 7.17
C PHE A 325 20.79 -10.43 8.52
N PRO A 326 21.76 -9.72 9.13
CA PRO A 326 21.56 -9.09 10.43
C PRO A 326 20.47 -8.01 10.40
N GLY A 327 19.58 -8.01 11.40
CA GLY A 327 18.62 -6.93 11.61
C GLY A 327 17.38 -6.96 10.71
N CYS A 328 17.18 -7.98 9.87
CA CYS A 328 15.97 -8.15 9.06
C CYS A 328 14.79 -8.79 9.82
N GLY A 329 14.83 -8.78 11.16
CA GLY A 329 13.74 -9.32 11.98
C GLY A 329 12.45 -8.59 11.65
N THR A 330 11.45 -9.34 11.20
CA THR A 330 10.14 -8.87 10.75
C THR A 330 9.62 -7.80 11.70
N ALA A 331 9.59 -6.53 11.27
CA ALA A 331 9.00 -5.52 12.11
C ALA A 331 7.49 -5.74 12.10
N VAL A 332 6.99 -5.96 13.30
CA VAL A 332 5.57 -5.96 13.56
C VAL A 332 5.14 -4.48 13.64
N PRO A 333 4.04 -4.05 12.99
CA PRO A 333 3.50 -2.69 13.12
C PRO A 333 3.18 -2.24 14.55
N PHE A 334 3.34 -3.12 15.54
CA PHE A 334 3.08 -2.91 16.96
C PHE A 334 4.35 -2.95 17.83
N GLY A 335 5.54 -2.99 17.22
CA GLY A 335 6.81 -3.05 17.94
C GLY A 335 7.22 -1.69 18.52
N GLN A 336 7.15 -1.53 19.84
CA GLN A 336 7.82 -0.43 20.54
C GLN A 336 9.33 -0.51 20.29
N SER A 337 9.91 0.57 19.75
CA SER A 337 11.33 0.73 19.50
C SER A 337 12.11 0.98 20.78
N ASP A 338 12.21 -0.01 21.67
CA ASP A 338 13.12 0.03 22.82
C ASP A 338 14.24 -0.99 22.67
N ALA A 339 15.28 -0.58 21.94
CA ALA A 339 16.62 -1.12 22.08
C ALA A 339 17.65 -0.02 21.83
N ASN A 340 17.79 0.89 22.79
CA ASN A 340 18.94 1.78 22.88
C ASN A 340 19.91 1.26 23.96
N PRO A 341 20.94 0.46 23.62
CA PRO A 341 21.94 0.06 24.60
C PRO A 341 23.10 1.06 24.57
N GLN A 342 22.90 2.31 25.01
CA GLN A 342 24.03 3.20 25.33
C GLN A 342 23.60 4.47 26.10
N LYS A 343 23.75 4.41 27.43
CA LYS A 343 24.52 5.35 28.27
C LYS A 343 23.99 5.37 29.71
N SER A 344 24.70 4.73 30.62
CA SER A 344 24.83 5.22 31.99
C SER A 344 26.21 4.84 32.52
N ASP A 345 27.14 5.78 32.36
CA ASP A 345 28.46 5.79 33.00
C ASP A 345 28.28 5.97 34.52
N PRO A 346 28.87 5.14 35.40
CA PRO A 346 28.73 5.29 36.83
C PRO A 346 29.87 6.15 37.37
N LYS A 347 29.72 7.48 37.38
CA LYS A 347 30.59 8.38 38.15
C LYS A 347 29.82 9.50 38.79
N ASN A 348 29.18 9.22 39.93
CA ASN A 348 29.23 10.11 41.08
C ASN A 348 28.73 9.38 42.34
N GLN A 349 29.64 8.69 43.03
CA GLN A 349 29.45 8.42 44.45
C GLN A 349 30.59 9.10 45.20
N SER A 350 30.18 10.18 45.85
CA SER A 350 30.85 10.87 46.94
C SER A 350 31.49 9.90 47.92
N ALA A 351 32.81 10.01 48.09
CA ALA A 351 33.48 9.59 49.30
C ALA A 351 33.40 10.71 50.35
N PRO A 352 33.15 10.36 51.62
CA PRO A 352 33.87 11.00 52.71
C PRO A 352 34.63 9.97 53.56
N CYS A 353 35.86 10.34 53.90
CA CYS A 353 36.63 10.02 55.10
C CYS A 353 36.37 8.67 55.82
N CYS A 354 37.34 7.76 55.77
CA CYS A 354 38.28 7.44 56.86
C CYS A 354 39.21 6.30 56.44
#